data_AF-A0A366DKF1-F1
#
_entry.id   AF-A0A366DKF1-F1
#
_cell.length_a   1.000
_cell.length_b   1.000
_cell.length_c   1.000
_cell.angle_alpha   90.00
_cell.angle_beta   90.00
_cell.angle_gamma   90.00
#
_symmetry.space_group_name_H-M   'P 1'
#
loop_
_entity.id
_entity.type
_entity.pdbx_description
1 polymer ?
#
loop_
_entity_poly.entity_id
_entity_poly.type
_entity_poly.pdbx_seq_one_letter_code
_entity_poly.pdbx_strand_id
1 'polypeptide(L)'
;MRSLFPHPILSLSFWVMWLLLSGFTPGHAILGFFVAVGAGLAFTSLDPEPVRVRSLRAIIELIWRVIVDIFWSNVAVIKIILFGSKERKAGFVTISLQLRGRLPLAILACIVTSTPGTAWVNFNPATGVLLIHILDKAGEDEFRTVIKQHYERLLMEIFT
;
A
#
# COMPACT_ATOMS: atom_id res chain seq x y z
N MET A 1 27.96 15.75 10.77
CA MET A 1 28.14 14.85 11.93
C MET A 1 27.18 13.69 11.74
N ARG A 2 27.68 12.48 11.44
CA ARG A 2 26.84 11.30 11.19
C ARG A 2 26.21 10.87 12.52
N SER A 3 24.90 11.09 12.68
CA SER A 3 24.15 10.54 13.81
C SER A 3 24.35 9.01 13.82
N LEU A 4 24.80 8.43 14.94
CA LEU A 4 24.86 6.97 15.10
C LEU A 4 23.47 6.31 14.99
N PHE A 5 22.40 7.10 15.11
CA PHE A 5 21.01 6.68 14.94
C PHE A 5 20.31 7.59 13.94
N PRO A 6 20.49 7.35 12.63
CA PRO A 6 19.85 8.15 11.60
C PRO A 6 18.33 7.97 11.62
N HIS A 7 17.83 6.77 11.95
CA HIS A 7 16.39 6.44 11.94
C HIS A 7 15.97 5.70 13.24
N PRO A 8 15.77 6.43 14.36
CA PRO A 8 15.48 5.83 15.66
C PRO A 8 14.13 5.11 15.70
N ILE A 9 13.12 5.63 15.01
CA ILE A 9 11.78 5.01 14.93
C ILE A 9 11.85 3.67 14.22
N LEU A 10 12.56 3.60 13.08
CA LEU A 10 12.72 2.38 12.30
C LEU A 10 13.46 1.28 13.08
N SER A 11 14.53 1.67 13.77
CA SER A 11 15.27 0.74 14.65
C SER A 11 14.37 0.24 15.79
N LEU A 12 13.59 1.12 16.42
CA LEU A 12 12.63 0.73 17.45
C LEU A 12 11.56 -0.23 16.91
N SER A 13 11.02 0.03 15.71
CA SER A 13 10.05 -0.86 15.06
C SER A 13 10.64 -2.25 14.80
N PHE A 14 11.88 -2.34 14.32
CA PHE A 14 12.56 -3.62 14.13
C PHE A 14 12.77 -4.36 15.45
N TRP A 15 13.11 -3.65 16.52
CA TRP A 15 13.28 -4.24 17.84
C TRP A 15 11.98 -4.80 18.42
N VAL A 16 10.89 -4.03 18.32
CA VAL A 16 9.55 -4.48 18.75
C VAL A 16 9.09 -5.67 17.93
N MET A 17 9.25 -5.63 16.61
CA MET A 17 8.92 -6.75 15.72
C MET A 17 9.71 -8.02 16.09
N TRP A 18 11.00 -7.88 16.38
CA TRP A 18 11.86 -8.99 16.82
C TRP A 18 11.33 -9.66 18.09
N LEU A 19 10.94 -8.85 19.08
CA LEU A 19 10.41 -9.36 20.35
C LEU A 19 9.05 -10.04 20.18
N LEU A 20 8.18 -9.50 19.32
CA LEU A 20 6.89 -10.13 18.99
C LEU A 20 7.07 -11.50 18.33
N LEU A 21 8.12 -11.68 17.53
CA LEU A 21 8.42 -12.94 16.83
C LEU A 21 9.19 -13.94 17.71
N SER A 22 10.14 -13.47 18.52
CA SER A 22 11.09 -14.33 19.26
C SER A 22 10.70 -14.55 20.72
N GLY A 23 9.76 -13.76 21.25
CA GLY A 23 9.34 -13.79 22.64
C GLY A 23 10.07 -12.80 23.54
N PHE A 24 9.47 -12.54 24.71
CA PHE A 24 9.89 -11.51 25.66
C PHE A 24 10.89 -12.05 26.70
N THR A 25 12.06 -12.49 26.26
CA THR A 25 13.16 -12.86 27.16
C THR A 25 14.28 -11.80 27.16
N PRO A 26 15.03 -11.63 28.26
CA PRO A 26 16.16 -10.70 28.30
C PRO A 26 17.21 -10.97 27.21
N GLY A 27 17.42 -12.24 26.86
CA GLY A 27 18.33 -12.63 25.77
C GLY A 27 17.86 -12.12 24.40
N HIS A 28 16.59 -12.31 24.07
CA HIS A 28 16.03 -11.79 22.81
C HIS A 28 15.94 -10.27 22.77
N ALA A 29 15.76 -9.60 23.91
CA ALA A 29 15.80 -8.15 23.99
C ALA A 29 17.19 -7.60 23.61
N ILE A 30 18.26 -8.17 24.16
CA ILE A 30 19.64 -7.76 23.84
C ILE A 30 19.98 -8.08 22.39
N LEU A 31 19.73 -9.31 21.95
CA LEU A 31 20.03 -9.73 20.58
C LEU A 31 19.24 -8.90 19.56
N GLY A 32 17.95 -8.69 19.80
CA GLY A 32 17.08 -7.89 18.95
C GLY A 32 17.55 -6.44 18.86
N PHE A 33 18.11 -5.86 19.93
CA PHE A 33 18.62 -4.50 19.91
C PHE A 33 19.78 -4.37 18.92
N PHE A 34 20.77 -5.29 18.98
CA PHE A 34 21.88 -5.28 18.04
C PHE A 34 21.43 -5.49 16.59
N VAL A 35 20.49 -6.42 16.36
CA VAL A 35 19.89 -6.64 15.03
C VAL A 35 19.18 -5.39 14.54
N ALA A 36 18.39 -4.73 15.38
CA ALA A 36 17.65 -3.52 15.06
C ALA A 36 18.56 -2.34 14.72
N VAL A 37 19.64 -2.14 15.48
CA VAL A 37 20.65 -1.12 15.19
C VAL A 37 21.34 -1.43 13.86
N GLY A 38 21.76 -2.69 13.64
CA GLY A 38 22.36 -3.12 12.38
C GLY A 38 21.44 -2.90 11.18
N ALA A 39 20.16 -3.23 11.31
CA ALA A 39 19.15 -2.98 10.29
C ALA A 39 18.94 -1.49 10.01
N GLY A 40 18.87 -0.66 11.06
CA GLY A 40 18.75 0.79 10.94
C GLY A 40 19.94 1.43 10.21
N LEU A 41 21.16 0.95 10.48
CA LEU A 41 22.36 1.37 9.78
C LEU A 41 22.36 0.91 8.32
N ALA A 42 22.00 -0.34 8.04
CA ALA A 42 21.89 -0.85 6.68
C ALA A 42 20.87 -0.05 5.84
N PHE A 43 19.75 0.35 6.46
CA PHE A 43 18.70 1.12 5.81
C PHE A 43 19.17 2.49 5.32
N THR A 44 20.19 3.08 5.94
CA THR A 44 20.76 4.35 5.46
C THR A 44 21.37 4.26 4.07
N SER A 45 21.80 3.07 3.66
CA SER A 45 22.39 2.85 2.33
C SER A 45 21.34 2.84 1.22
N LEU A 46 20.05 2.74 1.57
CA LEU A 46 18.94 2.72 0.62
C LEU A 46 18.49 4.11 0.16
N ASP A 47 19.06 5.18 0.75
CA ASP A 47 18.73 6.58 0.47
C ASP A 47 17.21 6.84 0.31
N PRO A 48 16.42 6.59 1.38
CA PRO A 48 14.98 6.68 1.30
C PRO A 48 14.55 8.11 0.96
N GLU A 49 13.64 8.24 0.00
CA GLU A 49 13.05 9.53 -0.36
C GLU A 49 12.34 10.12 0.86
N PRO A 50 12.58 11.40 1.22
CA PRO A 50 12.01 12.00 2.41
C PRO A 50 10.49 12.08 2.29
N VAL A 51 9.79 11.31 3.12
CA VAL A 51 8.33 11.26 3.14
C VAL A 51 7.80 12.35 4.05
N ARG A 52 6.98 13.25 3.50
CA ARG A 52 6.30 14.29 4.29
C ARG A 52 4.81 14.00 4.33
N VAL A 53 4.35 13.54 5.50
CA VAL A 53 2.92 13.33 5.76
C VAL A 53 2.29 14.66 6.18
N ARG A 54 1.26 15.09 5.45
CA ARG A 54 0.59 16.38 5.68
C ARG A 54 -0.76 16.27 6.37
N SER A 55 -1.49 15.17 6.16
CA SER A 55 -2.85 14.99 6.70
C SER A 55 -2.98 13.63 7.37
N LEU A 56 -2.97 13.60 8.71
CA LEU A 56 -3.31 12.40 9.48
C LEU A 56 -4.79 12.01 9.32
N ARG A 57 -5.66 13.00 9.10
CA ARG A 57 -7.10 12.77 8.85
C ARG A 57 -7.30 11.98 7.56
N ALA A 58 -6.61 12.35 6.48
CA ALA A 58 -6.69 11.64 5.22
C ALA A 58 -6.16 10.21 5.32
N ILE A 59 -5.14 9.96 6.15
CA ILE A 59 -4.65 8.59 6.44
C ILE A 59 -5.77 7.75 7.07
N ILE A 60 -6.43 8.26 8.11
CA ILE A 60 -7.50 7.52 8.79
C ILE A 60 -8.67 7.26 7.83
N GLU A 61 -9.06 8.26 7.04
CA GLU A 61 -10.11 8.11 6.03
C GLU A 61 -9.73 7.08 4.96
N LEU A 62 -8.49 7.08 4.47
CA LEU A 62 -7.99 6.12 3.51
C LEU A 62 -8.04 4.70 4.07
N ILE A 63 -7.53 4.49 5.30
CA ILE A 63 -7.54 3.18 5.96
C ILE A 63 -8.97 2.66 6.10
N TRP A 64 -9.89 3.50 6.60
CA TRP A 64 -11.29 3.11 6.79
C TRP A 64 -11.95 2.69 5.46
N ARG A 65 -11.78 3.50 4.41
CA ARG A 65 -12.34 3.20 3.09
C ARG A 65 -11.78 1.90 2.52
N VAL A 66 -10.47 1.71 2.58
CA VAL A 66 -9.82 0.48 2.08
C VAL A 66 -10.35 -0.76 2.79
N ILE A 67 -10.53 -0.72 4.11
CA ILE A 67 -11.11 -1.84 4.87
C ILE A 67 -12.53 -2.16 4.39
N VAL A 68 -13.37 -1.13 4.24
CA VAL A 68 -14.75 -1.27 3.77
C VAL A 68 -14.79 -1.83 2.35
N ASP A 69 -13.95 -1.32 1.45
CA ASP A 69 -13.89 -1.75 0.06
C ASP A 69 -13.40 -3.19 -0.07
N ILE A 70 -12.38 -3.58 0.70
CA ILE A 70 -11.89 -4.97 0.78
C ILE A 70 -13.00 -5.89 1.30
N PHE A 71 -13.73 -5.48 2.33
CA PHE A 71 -14.82 -6.27 2.89
C PHE A 71 -15.92 -6.51 1.84
N TRP A 72 -16.42 -5.45 1.19
CA TRP A 72 -17.46 -5.56 0.17
C TRP A 72 -16.99 -6.31 -1.07
N SER A 73 -15.73 -6.14 -1.48
CA SER A 73 -15.16 -6.87 -2.60
C SER A 73 -15.06 -8.37 -2.32
N ASN A 74 -14.68 -8.78 -1.10
CA ASN A 74 -14.73 -10.19 -0.69
C ASN A 74 -16.15 -10.75 -0.66
N VAL A 75 -17.13 -9.98 -0.15
CA VAL A 75 -18.55 -10.37 -0.19
C VAL A 75 -19.02 -10.54 -1.63
N ALA A 76 -18.62 -9.65 -2.53
CA ALA A 76 -18.91 -9.78 -3.96
C ALA A 76 -18.33 -11.09 -4.48
N VAL A 77 -17.05 -11.38 -4.27
CA VAL A 77 -16.42 -12.66 -4.70
C VAL A 77 -17.15 -13.88 -4.15
N ILE A 78 -17.56 -13.88 -2.88
CA ILE A 78 -18.34 -14.99 -2.31
C ILE A 78 -19.65 -15.19 -3.08
N LYS A 79 -20.39 -14.12 -3.39
CA LYS A 79 -21.62 -14.20 -4.19
C LYS A 79 -21.34 -14.75 -5.59
N ILE A 80 -20.20 -14.37 -6.18
CA ILE A 80 -19.78 -14.85 -7.50
C ILE A 80 -19.51 -16.36 -7.46
N ILE A 81 -18.84 -16.85 -6.44
CA ILE A 81 -18.52 -18.28 -6.29
C ILE A 81 -19.80 -19.09 -6.05
N LEU A 82 -20.72 -18.59 -5.21
CA LEU A 82 -21.93 -19.32 -4.82
C LEU A 82 -23.06 -19.25 -5.85
N PHE A 83 -23.21 -18.12 -6.55
CA PHE A 83 -24.38 -17.83 -7.39
C PHE A 83 -24.03 -17.31 -8.79
N GLY A 84 -22.75 -17.16 -9.13
CA GLY A 84 -22.32 -16.49 -10.35
C GLY A 84 -22.53 -17.32 -11.62
N SER A 85 -23.15 -16.71 -12.62
CA SER A 85 -23.14 -17.19 -14.01
C SER A 85 -21.80 -16.88 -14.70
N LYS A 86 -21.45 -17.69 -15.71
CA LYS A 86 -20.14 -17.78 -16.39
C LYS A 86 -19.74 -16.59 -17.28
N GLU A 87 -20.55 -15.56 -17.42
CA GLU A 87 -20.27 -14.46 -18.35
C GLU A 87 -19.55 -13.29 -17.68
N ARG A 88 -18.26 -13.45 -17.37
CA ARG A 88 -17.37 -12.32 -17.11
C ARG A 88 -16.30 -12.24 -18.17
N LYS A 89 -16.07 -11.03 -18.67
CA LYS A 89 -14.96 -10.74 -19.56
C LYS A 89 -13.90 -9.99 -18.77
N ALA A 90 -12.76 -10.64 -18.57
CA ALA A 90 -11.58 -9.98 -18.07
C ALA A 90 -11.09 -8.94 -19.10
N GLY A 91 -10.43 -7.89 -18.63
CA GLY A 91 -9.97 -6.80 -19.48
C GLY A 91 -8.87 -5.97 -18.85
N PHE A 92 -8.24 -5.15 -19.68
CA PHE A 92 -7.26 -4.18 -19.25
C PHE A 92 -7.85 -2.78 -19.31
N VAL A 93 -7.54 -2.00 -18.27
CA VAL A 93 -8.00 -0.62 -18.10
C VAL A 93 -6.80 0.28 -17.89
N THR A 94 -6.78 1.39 -18.61
CA THR A 94 -5.77 2.43 -18.45
C THR A 94 -6.33 3.62 -17.70
N ILE A 95 -5.62 4.08 -16.67
CA ILE A 95 -6.01 5.20 -15.81
C ILE A 95 -4.86 6.21 -15.75
N SER A 96 -5.13 7.45 -16.11
CA SER A 96 -4.14 8.53 -15.97
C SER A 96 -4.15 9.07 -14.55
N LEU A 97 -3.03 8.88 -13.85
CA LEU A 97 -2.78 9.35 -12.49
C LEU A 97 -1.99 10.68 -12.49
N GLN A 98 -2.37 11.56 -11.59
CA GLN A 98 -1.62 12.74 -11.15
C GLN A 98 -0.58 12.38 -10.09
N LEU A 99 -0.76 11.26 -9.38
CA LEU A 99 0.17 10.77 -8.35
C LEU A 99 1.54 10.40 -8.95
N ARG A 100 2.63 10.98 -8.43
CA ARG A 100 4.00 10.74 -8.93
C ARG A 100 4.98 10.16 -7.90
N GLY A 101 4.70 10.30 -6.60
CA GLY A 101 5.60 9.84 -5.54
C GLY A 101 5.69 8.32 -5.46
N ARG A 102 6.89 7.78 -5.24
CA ARG A 102 7.14 6.32 -5.20
C ARG A 102 6.33 5.62 -4.11
N LEU A 103 6.35 6.16 -2.89
CA LEU A 103 5.60 5.61 -1.77
C LEU A 103 4.07 5.66 -1.99
N PRO A 104 3.47 6.81 -2.35
CA PRO A 104 2.04 6.85 -2.67
C PRO A 104 1.62 5.86 -3.77
N LEU A 105 2.43 5.71 -4.82
CA LEU A 105 2.18 4.75 -5.90
C LEU A 105 2.26 3.30 -5.39
N ALA A 106 3.24 2.99 -4.53
CA ALA A 106 3.34 1.67 -3.90
C ALA A 106 2.12 1.37 -3.01
N ILE A 107 1.65 2.34 -2.22
CA ILE A 107 0.45 2.20 -1.40
C ILE A 107 -0.78 1.95 -2.30
N LEU A 108 -0.94 2.73 -3.38
CA LEU A 108 -2.03 2.54 -4.32
C LEU A 108 -1.98 1.13 -4.96
N ALA A 109 -0.80 0.66 -5.34
CA ALA A 109 -0.62 -0.68 -5.89
C ALA A 109 -1.03 -1.78 -4.90
N CYS A 110 -0.67 -1.64 -3.63
CA CYS A 110 -1.10 -2.56 -2.58
C CYS A 110 -2.61 -2.55 -2.37
N ILE A 111 -3.25 -1.37 -2.35
CA ILE A 111 -4.70 -1.22 -2.19
C ILE A 111 -5.43 -1.93 -3.34
N VAL A 112 -5.07 -1.60 -4.59
CA VAL A 112 -5.69 -2.16 -5.79
C VAL A 112 -5.49 -3.67 -5.86
N THR A 113 -4.30 -4.17 -5.52
CA THR A 113 -4.05 -5.63 -5.58
C THR A 113 -4.75 -6.38 -4.45
N SER A 114 -5.10 -5.69 -3.36
CA SER A 114 -5.82 -6.26 -2.22
C SER A 114 -7.34 -6.26 -2.40
N THR A 115 -7.88 -5.54 -3.38
CA THR A 115 -9.29 -5.63 -3.77
C THR A 115 -9.48 -6.77 -4.79
N PRO A 116 -10.19 -7.85 -4.42
CA PRO A 116 -10.41 -8.98 -5.31
C PRO A 116 -10.94 -8.59 -6.70
N GLY A 117 -10.37 -9.22 -7.72
CA GLY A 117 -10.77 -9.00 -9.11
C GLY A 117 -10.00 -7.88 -9.83
N THR A 118 -8.99 -7.27 -9.20
CA THR A 118 -8.09 -6.32 -9.87
C THR A 118 -6.62 -6.63 -9.62
N ALA A 119 -5.75 -6.31 -10.59
CA ALA A 119 -4.33 -6.55 -10.49
C ALA A 119 -3.53 -5.41 -11.15
N TRP A 120 -2.55 -4.88 -10.42
CA TRP A 120 -1.62 -3.89 -10.95
C TRP A 120 -0.68 -4.52 -11.98
N VAL A 121 -0.65 -4.00 -13.20
CA VAL A 121 0.17 -4.57 -14.29
C VAL A 121 1.41 -3.72 -14.52
N ASN A 122 1.23 -2.44 -14.79
CA ASN A 122 2.33 -1.54 -15.11
C ASN A 122 1.96 -0.09 -14.83
N PHE A 123 2.95 0.71 -14.45
CA PHE A 123 2.81 2.16 -14.38
C PHE A 123 3.95 2.81 -15.16
N ASN A 124 3.59 3.71 -16.07
CA ASN A 124 4.55 4.50 -16.82
C ASN A 124 4.80 5.83 -16.08
N PRO A 125 6.00 6.04 -15.49
CA PRO A 125 6.30 7.25 -14.72
C PRO A 125 6.46 8.50 -15.59
N ALA A 126 6.71 8.37 -16.90
CA ALA A 126 6.78 9.51 -17.81
C ALA A 126 5.36 10.02 -18.13
N THR A 127 4.47 9.13 -18.56
CA THR A 127 3.11 9.51 -18.96
C THR A 127 2.13 9.61 -17.79
N GLY A 128 2.44 8.99 -16.64
CA GLY A 128 1.52 8.88 -15.50
C GLY A 128 0.37 7.90 -15.74
N VAL A 129 0.50 7.01 -16.73
CA VAL A 129 -0.55 6.06 -17.09
C VAL A 129 -0.34 4.75 -16.35
N LEU A 130 -1.38 4.34 -15.61
CA LEU A 130 -1.49 3.06 -14.92
C LEU A 130 -2.29 2.08 -15.78
N LEU A 131 -1.73 0.90 -16.01
CA LEU A 131 -2.38 -0.26 -16.60
C LEU A 131 -2.78 -1.23 -15.49
N ILE A 132 -4.08 -1.50 -15.38
CA ILE A 132 -4.66 -2.48 -14.45
C ILE A 132 -5.38 -3.56 -15.25
N HIS A 133 -5.31 -4.79 -14.76
CA HIS A 133 -6.17 -5.88 -15.19
C HIS A 133 -7.38 -5.99 -14.26
N ILE A 134 -8.58 -6.08 -14.81
CA ILE A 134 -9.83 -6.28 -14.07
C ILE A 134 -10.49 -7.59 -14.52
N LEU A 135 -11.06 -8.32 -13.55
CA LEU A 135 -11.74 -9.59 -13.78
C LEU A 135 -13.09 -9.41 -14.46
N ASP A 136 -13.73 -8.26 -14.26
CA ASP A 136 -15.03 -7.93 -14.83
C ASP A 136 -15.03 -6.55 -15.49
N LYS A 137 -15.03 -6.54 -16.83
CA LYS A 137 -14.99 -5.31 -17.63
C LYS A 137 -16.25 -4.44 -17.47
N ALA A 138 -17.38 -4.98 -17.03
CA ALA A 138 -18.62 -4.22 -16.88
C ALA A 138 -18.52 -3.08 -15.85
N GLY A 139 -17.60 -3.18 -14.88
CA GLY A 139 -17.37 -2.17 -13.84
C GLY A 139 -16.23 -1.19 -14.11
N GLU A 140 -15.73 -1.09 -15.35
CA GLU A 140 -14.54 -0.29 -15.68
C GLU A 140 -14.67 1.20 -15.28
N ASP A 141 -15.80 1.84 -15.56
CA ASP A 141 -15.98 3.28 -15.29
C ASP A 141 -16.15 3.59 -13.79
N GLU A 142 -16.85 2.71 -13.07
CA GLU A 142 -16.99 2.80 -11.61
C GLU A 142 -15.62 2.66 -10.94
N PHE A 143 -14.83 1.67 -11.38
CA PHE A 143 -13.50 1.42 -10.85
C PHE A 143 -12.53 2.58 -11.12
N ARG A 144 -12.56 3.15 -12.32
CA ARG A 144 -11.82 4.38 -12.66
C ARG A 144 -12.19 5.51 -11.70
N THR A 145 -13.47 5.68 -11.42
CA THR A 145 -13.98 6.72 -10.53
C THR A 145 -13.49 6.52 -9.10
N VAL A 146 -13.57 5.30 -8.57
CA VAL A 146 -13.08 4.96 -7.23
C VAL A 146 -11.58 5.26 -7.09
N ILE A 147 -10.75 4.82 -8.04
CA ILE A 147 -9.31 5.08 -7.99
C ILE A 147 -9.03 6.58 -7.96
N LYS A 148 -9.63 7.36 -8.87
CA LYS A 148 -9.33 8.79 -8.99
C LYS A 148 -9.93 9.63 -7.87
N GLN A 149 -11.19 9.41 -7.54
CA GLN A 149 -11.91 10.28 -6.60
C GLN A 149 -11.67 9.90 -5.13
N HIS A 150 -11.40 8.62 -4.84
CA HIS A 150 -11.21 8.16 -3.47
C HIS A 150 -9.73 8.01 -3.15
N TYR A 151 -9.04 7.07 -3.80
CA TYR A 151 -7.67 6.72 -3.39
C TYR A 151 -6.64 7.76 -3.80
N GLU A 152 -6.61 8.14 -5.08
CA GLU A 152 -5.66 9.13 -5.60
C GLU A 152 -5.82 10.47 -4.87
N ARG A 153 -7.05 10.96 -4.71
CA ARG A 153 -7.32 12.21 -3.98
C ARG A 153 -6.78 12.18 -2.55
N LEU A 154 -7.06 11.11 -1.80
CA LEU A 154 -6.58 10.98 -0.42
C LEU A 154 -5.06 10.84 -0.36
N LEU A 155 -4.45 10.07 -1.27
CA LEU A 155 -2.99 9.94 -1.35
C LEU A 155 -2.32 11.27 -1.70
N MET A 156 -2.92 12.06 -2.59
CA MET A 156 -2.45 13.41 -2.88
C MET A 156 -2.55 14.29 -1.62
N GLU A 157 -3.65 14.25 -0.86
CA GLU A 157 -3.78 15.02 0.39
C GLU A 157 -2.76 14.61 1.47
N ILE A 158 -2.40 13.32 1.52
CA ILE A 158 -1.43 12.81 2.51
C ILE A 158 -0.01 13.26 2.17
N PHE A 159 0.37 13.26 0.89
CA PHE A 159 1.78 13.38 0.47
C PHE A 159 2.11 14.65 -0.33
N THR A 160 1.13 15.41 -0.81
CA THR A 160 1.32 16.59 -1.68
C THR A 160 1.03 17.90 -0.99
#